data_AF-A0A5Q2N0A8-F1
#
_entry.id   AF-A0A5Q2N0A8-F1
#
_cell.length_a   1.000
_cell.length_b   1.000
_cell.length_c   1.000
_cell.angle_alpha   90.00
_cell.angle_beta   90.00
_cell.angle_gamma   90.00
#
_symmetry.space_group_name_H-M   'P 1'
#
loop_
_entity.id
_entity.type
_entity.pdbx_description
1 polymer ?
#
loop_
_entity_poly.entity_id
_entity_poly.type
_entity_poly.pdbx_seq_one_letter_code
_entity_poly.pdbx_strand_id
1 'polypeptide(L)'
;MIAKEQRHLEQQILRLLDQIIDEASQVSMMVGPYRDERFAEGVRMMEQLLTLCELLVEGRKEYVEATIRQLFQQKLPQPNVLRSFGEFQSTLEEYLQQGLQERAKAWEEEQQREIIHVVSTMEALPVTEVVVENEDTANNREEQVRGQENGVQAFAAPLKETAPKKKEQKEVEDYTEVILLRTLQEIYPHCEVVAGSPPGTTGLAAYVPAKGFAILCASSPRRSGRREYICRQLGLQVIYIANTDLHSPLRLKRRILRAGIR
;
A
#
# COMPACT_ATOMS: atom_id res chain seq x y z
N MET A 1 -7.42 2.42 -32.56
CA MET A 1 -7.90 1.65 -31.39
C MET A 1 -6.83 1.58 -30.31
N ILE A 2 -5.57 1.39 -30.68
CA ILE A 2 -4.35 1.39 -29.84
C ILE A 2 -4.38 2.42 -28.68
N ALA A 3 -4.69 3.70 -28.97
CA ALA A 3 -4.70 4.74 -27.93
C ALA A 3 -5.74 4.52 -26.79
N LYS A 4 -6.81 3.75 -27.04
CA LYS A 4 -7.81 3.43 -26.00
C LYS A 4 -7.32 2.27 -25.12
N GLU A 5 -6.69 1.27 -25.71
CA GLU A 5 -6.12 0.12 -25.01
C GLU A 5 -4.96 0.58 -24.11
N GLN A 6 -4.09 1.44 -24.62
CA GLN A 6 -2.99 2.01 -23.85
C GLN A 6 -3.48 2.81 -22.63
N ARG A 7 -4.51 3.67 -22.81
CA ARG A 7 -5.12 4.39 -21.68
C ARG A 7 -5.74 3.45 -20.65
N HIS A 8 -6.31 2.32 -21.09
CA HIS A 8 -6.88 1.34 -20.17
C HIS A 8 -5.79 0.65 -19.36
N LEU A 9 -4.68 0.26 -20.02
CA LEU A 9 -3.50 -0.32 -19.38
C LEU A 9 -2.91 0.65 -18.35
N GLU A 10 -2.69 1.91 -18.71
CA GLU A 10 -2.18 2.95 -17.81
C GLU A 10 -3.08 3.13 -16.57
N GLN A 11 -4.41 3.16 -16.77
CA GLN A 11 -5.35 3.25 -15.66
C GLN A 11 -5.29 2.03 -14.75
N GLN A 12 -5.12 0.84 -15.31
CA GLN A 12 -4.98 -0.40 -14.54
C GLN A 12 -3.69 -0.40 -13.73
N ILE A 13 -2.57 0.02 -14.33
CA ILE A 13 -1.27 0.19 -13.68
C ILE A 13 -1.40 1.16 -12.49
N LEU A 14 -1.99 2.34 -12.70
CA LEU A 14 -2.11 3.35 -11.64
C LEU A 14 -3.00 2.87 -10.48
N ARG A 15 -4.09 2.15 -10.77
CA ARG A 15 -4.96 1.57 -9.72
C ARG A 15 -4.24 0.50 -8.92
N LEU A 16 -3.54 -0.41 -9.58
CA LEU A 16 -2.81 -1.48 -8.92
C LEU A 16 -1.62 -0.93 -8.11
N LEU A 17 -0.97 0.10 -8.63
CA LEU A 17 0.08 0.84 -7.92
C LEU A 17 -0.44 1.46 -6.63
N ASP A 18 -1.61 2.11 -6.67
CA ASP A 18 -2.24 2.68 -5.46
C ASP A 18 -2.59 1.57 -4.45
N GLN A 19 -3.11 0.42 -4.91
CA GLN A 19 -3.39 -0.75 -4.06
C GLN A 19 -2.13 -1.32 -3.40
N ILE A 20 -1.01 -1.42 -4.13
CA ILE A 20 0.27 -1.89 -3.57
C ILE A 20 0.79 -0.93 -2.51
N ILE A 21 0.65 0.38 -2.71
CA ILE A 21 1.06 1.39 -1.73
C ILE A 21 0.21 1.26 -0.46
N ASP A 22 -1.10 1.10 -0.59
CA ASP A 22 -2.00 0.91 0.54
C ASP A 22 -1.70 -0.39 1.31
N GLU A 23 -1.42 -1.49 0.59
CA GLU A 23 -1.08 -2.77 1.20
C GLU A 23 0.28 -2.70 1.91
N ALA A 24 1.32 -2.15 1.27
CA ALA A 24 2.63 -1.98 1.88
C ALA A 24 2.56 -1.11 3.14
N SER A 25 1.71 -0.07 3.12
CA SER A 25 1.43 0.77 4.28
C SER A 25 0.83 -0.05 5.43
N GLN A 26 -0.20 -0.85 5.15
CA GLN A 26 -0.81 -1.73 6.17
C GLN A 26 0.17 -2.76 6.72
N VAL A 27 0.88 -3.46 5.84
CA VAL A 27 1.86 -4.50 6.22
C VAL A 27 2.99 -3.94 7.07
N SER A 28 3.45 -2.72 6.79
CA SER A 28 4.48 -2.04 7.60
C SER A 28 4.04 -1.73 9.05
N MET A 29 2.72 -1.71 9.31
CA MET A 29 2.15 -1.50 10.65
C MET A 29 1.76 -2.81 11.35
N MET A 30 1.80 -3.93 10.64
CA MET A 30 1.44 -5.25 11.15
C MET A 30 2.63 -5.95 11.79
N VAL A 31 2.36 -6.77 12.81
CA VAL A 31 3.35 -7.61 13.50
C VAL A 31 2.76 -9.01 13.69
N GLY A 32 3.61 -10.04 13.56
CA GLY A 32 3.23 -11.43 13.75
C GLY A 32 2.85 -12.17 12.46
N PRO A 33 2.28 -13.38 12.55
CA PRO A 33 2.13 -14.29 11.39
C PRO A 33 1.22 -13.74 10.29
N TYR A 34 0.26 -12.87 10.63
CA TYR A 34 -0.60 -12.22 9.63
C TYR A 34 0.15 -11.24 8.72
N ARG A 35 1.33 -10.74 9.16
CA ARG A 35 2.18 -9.91 8.32
C ARG A 35 2.68 -10.69 7.12
N ASP A 36 3.08 -11.94 7.32
CA ASP A 36 3.67 -12.76 6.26
C ASP A 36 2.64 -13.15 5.20
N GLU A 37 1.41 -13.45 5.60
CA GLU A 37 0.29 -13.72 4.68
C GLU A 37 -0.04 -12.51 3.80
N ARG A 38 -0.19 -11.33 4.41
CA ARG A 38 -0.42 -10.08 3.67
C ARG A 38 0.77 -9.65 2.83
N PHE A 39 1.98 -9.90 3.33
CA PHE A 39 3.20 -9.67 2.58
C PHE A 39 3.22 -10.49 1.29
N ALA A 40 2.88 -11.78 1.35
CA ALA A 40 2.77 -12.63 0.17
C ALA A 40 1.71 -12.13 -0.82
N GLU A 41 0.57 -11.61 -0.33
CA GLU A 41 -0.45 -10.98 -1.19
C GLU A 41 0.09 -9.73 -1.90
N GLY A 42 0.85 -8.89 -1.19
CA GLY A 42 1.55 -7.74 -1.76
C GLY A 42 2.55 -8.09 -2.85
N VAL A 43 3.32 -9.18 -2.68
CA VAL A 43 4.23 -9.69 -3.71
C VAL A 43 3.45 -10.10 -4.97
N ARG A 44 2.33 -10.81 -4.82
CA ARG A 44 1.50 -11.20 -5.98
C ARG A 44 0.91 -10.01 -6.73
N MET A 45 0.53 -8.95 -6.01
CA MET A 45 0.11 -7.69 -6.65
C MET A 45 1.29 -7.04 -7.39
N MET A 46 2.49 -7.06 -6.83
CA MET A 46 3.70 -6.57 -7.50
C MET A 46 4.02 -7.35 -8.78
N GLU A 47 3.89 -8.67 -8.79
CA GLU A 47 4.06 -9.49 -10.01
C GLU A 47 3.08 -9.09 -11.13
N GLN A 48 1.81 -8.83 -10.76
CA GLN A 48 0.81 -8.34 -11.70
C GLN A 48 1.19 -6.96 -12.25
N LEU A 49 1.66 -6.05 -11.40
CA LEU A 49 2.13 -4.74 -11.82
C LEU A 49 3.34 -4.85 -12.77
N LEU A 50 4.29 -5.73 -12.46
CA LEU A 50 5.45 -6.05 -13.32
C LEU A 50 5.01 -6.51 -14.70
N THR A 51 4.03 -7.41 -14.77
CA THR A 51 3.48 -7.90 -16.04
C THR A 51 2.83 -6.78 -16.86
N LEU A 52 2.05 -5.90 -16.23
CA LEU A 52 1.44 -4.75 -16.92
C LEU A 52 2.49 -3.73 -17.38
N CYS A 53 3.53 -3.50 -16.59
CA CYS A 53 4.65 -2.64 -16.95
C CYS A 53 5.47 -3.23 -18.10
N GLU A 54 5.67 -4.54 -18.14
CA GLU A 54 6.32 -5.24 -19.26
C GLU A 54 5.55 -5.03 -20.58
N LEU A 55 4.21 -5.14 -20.53
CA LEU A 55 3.35 -4.82 -21.67
C LEU A 55 3.48 -3.35 -22.08
N LEU A 56 3.58 -2.44 -21.11
CA LEU A 56 3.73 -1.00 -21.36
C LEU A 56 5.06 -0.67 -22.05
N VAL A 57 6.15 -1.38 -21.71
CA VAL A 57 7.48 -1.21 -22.34
C VAL A 57 7.71 -2.13 -23.54
N GLU A 58 6.63 -2.67 -24.12
CA GLU A 58 6.67 -3.51 -25.33
C GLU A 58 7.59 -4.73 -25.19
N GLY A 59 7.65 -5.33 -24.00
CA GLY A 59 8.45 -6.53 -23.72
C GLY A 59 9.93 -6.28 -23.43
N ARG A 60 10.38 -5.03 -23.36
CA ARG A 60 11.77 -4.69 -23.01
C ARG A 60 12.02 -4.81 -21.51
N LYS A 61 12.39 -6.02 -21.08
CA LYS A 61 12.53 -6.45 -19.68
C LYS A 61 13.46 -5.55 -18.87
N GLU A 62 14.51 -5.02 -19.48
CA GLU A 62 15.51 -4.13 -18.88
C GLU A 62 14.94 -2.79 -18.38
N TYR A 63 13.80 -2.33 -18.92
CA TYR A 63 13.18 -1.06 -18.51
C TYR A 63 12.09 -1.23 -17.46
N VAL A 64 11.68 -2.46 -17.15
CA VAL A 64 10.54 -2.72 -16.26
C VAL A 64 10.82 -2.20 -14.84
N GLU A 65 11.98 -2.52 -14.27
CA GLU A 65 12.34 -2.07 -12.91
C GLU A 65 12.40 -0.53 -12.83
N ALA A 66 13.08 0.11 -13.80
CA ALA A 66 13.21 1.55 -13.85
C ALA A 66 11.84 2.24 -13.94
N THR A 67 10.94 1.67 -14.76
CA THR A 67 9.58 2.17 -14.93
C THR A 67 8.79 2.11 -13.62
N ILE A 68 8.86 0.99 -12.88
CA ILE A 68 8.17 0.86 -11.59
C ILE A 68 8.74 1.80 -10.54
N ARG A 69 10.07 1.93 -10.46
CA ARG A 69 10.70 2.88 -9.54
C ARG A 69 10.26 4.32 -9.83
N GLN A 70 10.18 4.69 -11.10
CA GLN A 70 9.67 5.99 -11.51
C GLN A 70 8.20 6.18 -11.11
N LEU A 71 7.35 5.16 -11.31
CA LEU A 71 5.94 5.21 -10.90
C LEU A 71 5.79 5.41 -9.38
N PHE A 72 6.58 4.71 -8.56
CA PHE A 72 6.59 4.93 -7.12
C PHE A 72 7.05 6.35 -6.76
N GLN A 73 8.11 6.86 -7.38
CA GLN A 73 8.59 8.22 -7.13
C GLN A 73 7.55 9.29 -7.46
N GLN A 74 6.71 9.06 -8.48
CA GLN A 74 5.65 9.97 -8.87
C GLN A 74 4.45 9.94 -7.93
N LYS A 75 4.13 8.77 -7.36
CA LYS A 75 2.97 8.60 -6.47
C LYS A 75 3.27 8.87 -5.01
N LEU A 76 4.48 8.59 -4.56
CA LEU A 76 4.82 8.70 -3.15
C LEU A 76 5.09 10.16 -2.74
N PRO A 77 4.66 10.56 -1.53
CA PRO A 77 5.07 11.82 -0.92
C PRO A 77 6.59 11.96 -0.83
N GLN A 78 7.07 13.19 -0.61
CA GLN A 78 8.50 13.46 -0.43
C GLN A 78 9.15 12.48 0.55
N PRO A 79 10.41 12.05 0.33
CA PRO A 79 11.07 11.01 1.12
C PRO A 79 11.13 11.31 2.62
N ASN A 80 11.10 12.59 3.00
CA ASN A 80 11.03 12.99 4.41
C ASN A 80 9.72 12.55 5.09
N VAL A 81 8.61 12.55 4.35
CA VAL A 81 7.31 12.08 4.82
C VAL A 81 7.33 10.55 4.91
N LEU A 82 7.92 9.87 3.93
CA LEU A 82 8.04 8.40 3.95
C LEU A 82 8.85 7.87 5.13
N ARG A 83 9.90 8.59 5.56
CA ARG A 83 10.67 8.21 6.76
C ARG A 83 9.85 8.19 8.05
N SER A 84 8.71 8.88 8.08
CA SER A 84 7.79 8.81 9.23
C SER A 84 6.96 7.53 9.25
N PHE A 85 6.87 6.81 8.12
CA PHE A 85 6.13 5.56 7.96
C PHE A 85 6.98 4.31 8.25
N GLY A 86 7.77 4.32 9.32
CA GLY A 86 8.46 3.12 9.83
C GLY A 86 9.18 2.29 8.76
N GLU A 87 8.78 1.02 8.60
CA GLU A 87 9.35 0.04 7.66
C GLU A 87 8.66 0.03 6.27
N PHE A 88 7.85 1.05 5.95
CA PHE A 88 7.11 1.11 4.69
C PHE A 88 8.02 1.03 3.46
N GLN A 89 9.08 1.85 3.43
CA GLN A 89 9.99 1.89 2.27
C GLN A 89 10.70 0.54 2.07
N SER A 90 11.17 -0.07 3.16
CA SER A 90 11.76 -1.41 3.13
C SER A 90 10.76 -2.47 2.64
N THR A 91 9.51 -2.42 3.11
CA THR A 91 8.46 -3.34 2.68
C THR A 91 8.20 -3.23 1.17
N LEU A 92 8.14 -2.00 0.65
CA LEU A 92 7.90 -1.75 -0.78
C LEU A 92 9.11 -2.15 -1.65
N GLU A 93 10.33 -1.92 -1.17
CA GLU A 93 11.55 -2.41 -1.82
C GLU A 93 11.62 -3.94 -1.81
N GLU A 94 11.23 -4.59 -0.71
CA GLU A 94 11.15 -6.05 -0.60
C GLU A 94 10.11 -6.64 -1.57
N TYR A 95 8.93 -6.03 -1.69
CA TYR A 95 7.94 -6.42 -2.71
C TYR A 95 8.52 -6.36 -4.12
N LEU A 96 9.18 -5.25 -4.45
CA LEU A 96 9.78 -5.07 -5.78
C LEU A 96 10.86 -6.13 -6.05
N GLN A 97 11.74 -6.38 -5.09
CA GLN A 97 12.79 -7.38 -5.23
C GLN A 97 12.22 -8.80 -5.40
N GLN A 98 11.25 -9.19 -4.57
CA GLN A 98 10.65 -10.53 -4.67
C GLN A 98 9.86 -10.69 -5.96
N GLY A 99 9.03 -9.70 -6.32
CA GLY A 99 8.29 -9.73 -7.59
C GLY A 99 9.21 -9.80 -8.81
N LEU A 100 10.33 -9.06 -8.81
CA LEU A 100 11.33 -9.15 -9.89
C LEU A 100 11.99 -10.52 -9.95
N GLN A 101 12.31 -11.13 -8.81
CA GLN A 101 12.88 -12.49 -8.78
C GLN A 101 11.91 -13.53 -9.32
N GLU A 102 10.63 -13.45 -8.96
CA GLU A 102 9.61 -14.38 -9.47
C GLU A 102 9.36 -14.17 -10.96
N ARG A 103 9.27 -12.92 -11.43
CA ARG A 103 9.12 -12.61 -12.86
C ARG A 103 10.36 -13.00 -13.68
N ALA A 104 11.57 -12.84 -13.15
CA ALA A 104 12.80 -13.26 -13.82
C ALA A 104 12.83 -14.77 -14.09
N LYS A 105 12.38 -15.60 -13.14
CA LYS A 105 12.22 -17.05 -13.36
C LYS A 105 11.27 -17.33 -14.52
N ALA A 106 10.13 -16.64 -14.57
CA ALA A 106 9.17 -16.79 -15.66
C ALA A 106 9.77 -16.38 -17.02
N TRP A 107 10.59 -15.33 -17.06
CA TRP A 107 11.29 -14.92 -18.27
C TRP A 107 12.29 -15.95 -18.78
N GLU A 108 13.02 -16.60 -17.87
CA GLU A 108 13.94 -17.69 -18.22
C GLU A 108 13.18 -18.90 -18.78
N GLU A 109 12.04 -19.26 -18.18
CA GLU A 109 11.17 -20.33 -18.66
C GLU A 109 10.58 -20.03 -20.06
N GLU A 110 10.16 -18.79 -20.31
CA GLU A 110 9.68 -18.35 -21.62
C GLU A 110 10.77 -18.46 -22.69
N GLN A 111 11.99 -18.00 -22.40
CA GLN A 111 13.13 -18.12 -23.32
C GLN A 111 13.49 -19.57 -23.65
N GLN A 112 13.46 -20.47 -22.65
CA GLN A 112 13.72 -21.89 -22.87
C GLN A 112 12.67 -22.53 -23.78
N ARG A 113 11.39 -22.15 -23.66
CA ARG A 113 10.31 -22.66 -24.51
C ARG A 113 10.47 -22.22 -25.97
N GLU A 114 10.87 -20.98 -26.20
CA GLU A 114 11.13 -20.48 -27.55
C GLU A 114 12.27 -21.24 -28.24
N ILE A 115 13.37 -21.50 -27.51
CA ILE A 115 14.51 -22.26 -28.06
C ILE A 115 14.09 -23.67 -28.45
N ILE A 116 13.34 -24.38 -27.59
CA ILE A 116 12.87 -25.75 -27.89
C ILE A 116 11.99 -25.77 -29.15
N HIS A 117 11.11 -24.79 -29.32
CA HIS A 117 10.25 -24.69 -30.50
C HIS A 117 11.06 -24.45 -31.78
N VAL A 118 12.06 -23.58 -31.76
CA VAL A 118 12.92 -23.32 -32.93
C VAL A 118 13.72 -24.56 -33.31
N VAL A 119 14.33 -25.25 -32.34
CA VAL A 119 15.10 -26.49 -32.61
C VAL A 119 14.20 -27.59 -33.18
N SER A 120 12.99 -27.78 -32.64
CA SER A 120 12.03 -28.76 -33.17
C SER A 120 11.54 -28.43 -34.58
N THR A 121 11.55 -27.16 -34.99
CA THR A 121 11.13 -26.75 -36.33
C THR A 121 12.25 -26.93 -37.37
N MET A 122 13.51 -26.88 -36.95
CA MET A 122 14.67 -27.04 -37.85
C MET A 122 15.03 -28.50 -38.16
N GLU A 123 14.56 -29.47 -37.37
CA GLU A 123 14.84 -30.90 -37.56
C GLU A 123 14.06 -31.55 -38.74
N ALA A 124 13.25 -30.77 -39.47
CA ALA A 124 12.44 -31.24 -40.61
C ALA A 124 12.97 -30.82 -42.00
N LEU A 125 14.13 -30.15 -42.10
CA LEU A 125 14.72 -29.79 -43.39
C LEU A 125 15.81 -30.80 -43.79
N PRO A 126 15.72 -31.43 -44.99
CA PRO A 126 16.73 -32.37 -45.46
C PRO A 126 18.06 -31.65 -45.62
N VAL A 127 19.08 -32.18 -44.93
CA VAL A 127 20.47 -31.72 -44.98
C VAL A 127 20.92 -31.68 -46.43
N THR A 128 21.03 -30.48 -46.99
CA THR A 128 21.74 -30.25 -48.24
C THR A 128 23.15 -29.86 -47.83
N GLU A 129 24.12 -30.72 -48.13
CA GLU A 129 25.54 -30.51 -47.84
C GLU A 129 26.02 -29.26 -48.61
N VAL A 130 26.06 -28.12 -47.94
CA VAL A 130 26.75 -26.93 -48.45
C VAL A 130 28.14 -26.92 -47.85
N VAL A 131 29.10 -27.32 -48.66
CA VAL A 131 30.53 -27.13 -48.43
C VAL A 131 30.79 -25.62 -48.45
N VAL A 132 31.17 -25.03 -47.30
CA VAL A 132 31.61 -23.64 -47.23
C VAL A 132 33.05 -23.61 -46.76
N GLU A 133 33.90 -23.11 -47.64
CA GLU A 133 35.32 -22.84 -47.41
C GLU A 133 35.49 -21.67 -46.44
N ASN A 134 36.38 -21.86 -45.45
CA ASN A 134 36.76 -20.85 -44.46
C ASN A 134 37.72 -19.83 -45.10
N GLU A 135 37.36 -18.56 -45.12
CA GLU A 135 38.33 -17.47 -45.21
C GLU A 135 38.40 -16.71 -43.89
N ASP A 136 39.59 -16.79 -43.29
CA ASP A 136 40.04 -15.99 -42.17
C ASP A 136 40.09 -14.51 -42.55
N THR A 137 39.55 -13.63 -41.70
CA THR A 137 40.10 -12.27 -41.61
C THR A 137 39.88 -11.66 -40.24
N ALA A 138 40.98 -11.63 -39.48
CA ALA A 138 41.16 -10.77 -38.33
C ALA A 138 41.36 -9.32 -38.78
N ASN A 139 40.75 -8.33 -38.11
CA ASN A 139 41.49 -7.13 -37.73
C ASN A 139 40.81 -6.23 -36.69
N ASN A 140 41.66 -5.81 -35.75
CA ASN A 140 41.58 -4.70 -34.80
C ASN A 140 40.92 -3.41 -35.31
N ARG A 141 40.32 -2.62 -34.40
CA ARG A 141 40.89 -1.32 -33.98
C ARG A 141 40.15 -0.68 -32.79
N GLU A 142 40.92 -0.31 -31.78
CA GLU A 142 40.59 0.64 -30.72
C GLU A 142 40.46 2.06 -31.30
N GLU A 143 39.49 2.86 -30.83
CA GLU A 143 39.67 4.31 -30.82
C GLU A 143 38.96 4.98 -29.64
N GLN A 144 39.78 5.68 -28.88
CA GLN A 144 39.54 6.39 -27.64
C GLN A 144 39.36 7.86 -27.99
N VAL A 145 38.20 8.47 -27.70
CA VAL A 145 38.04 9.93 -27.81
C VAL A 145 37.52 10.52 -26.51
N ARG A 146 38.33 11.46 -26.04
CA ARG A 146 38.28 12.22 -24.81
C ARG A 146 37.69 13.60 -25.11
N GLY A 147 36.84 14.10 -24.22
CA GLY A 147 36.66 15.52 -23.97
C GLY A 147 35.32 16.10 -24.42
N GLN A 148 34.55 16.63 -23.47
CA GLN A 148 34.50 18.08 -23.26
C GLN A 148 33.69 18.40 -21.99
N GLU A 149 34.36 19.13 -21.10
CA GLU A 149 33.78 19.88 -20.00
C GLU A 149 33.03 21.08 -20.59
N ASN A 150 31.81 21.36 -20.12
CA ASN A 150 31.24 22.70 -20.23
C ASN A 150 30.28 22.93 -19.06
N GLY A 151 30.72 23.80 -18.16
CA GLY A 151 29.90 24.34 -17.09
C GLY A 151 28.96 25.44 -17.60
N VAL A 152 27.79 25.54 -16.96
CA VAL A 152 26.99 26.76 -16.95
C VAL A 152 26.44 26.95 -15.53
N GLN A 153 26.92 28.02 -14.90
CA GLN A 153 26.30 28.65 -13.75
C GLN A 153 25.11 29.49 -14.23
N ALA A 154 24.01 29.54 -13.46
CA ALA A 154 23.37 30.79 -12.99
C ALA A 154 21.91 30.63 -12.53
N PHE A 155 21.67 31.07 -11.28
CA PHE A 155 20.53 31.85 -10.76
C PHE A 155 19.07 31.46 -11.05
N ALA A 156 18.28 31.25 -9.97
CA ALA A 156 17.02 32.00 -9.73
C ALA A 156 16.46 31.80 -8.30
N ALA A 157 15.67 32.80 -7.89
CA ALA A 157 15.23 33.21 -6.55
C ALA A 157 14.24 32.28 -5.78
N PRO A 158 14.04 32.50 -4.46
CA PRO A 158 13.14 31.70 -3.63
C PRO A 158 11.68 32.20 -3.73
N LEU A 159 10.76 31.30 -4.08
CA LEU A 159 9.32 31.55 -4.01
C LEU A 159 8.78 31.09 -2.65
N LYS A 160 8.08 32.00 -1.97
CA LYS A 160 7.31 31.76 -0.74
C LYS A 160 6.09 30.89 -1.06
N GLU A 161 6.08 29.66 -0.57
CA GLU A 161 4.87 28.83 -0.52
C GLU A 161 4.02 29.19 0.70
N THR A 162 2.76 29.49 0.42
CA THR A 162 1.69 29.64 1.42
C THR A 162 0.95 28.32 1.53
N ALA A 163 0.88 27.79 2.75
CA ALA A 163 0.29 26.49 3.05
C ALA A 163 -1.26 26.50 3.01
N PRO A 164 -1.89 25.46 2.45
CA PRO A 164 -3.27 25.10 2.80
C PRO A 164 -3.31 23.83 3.66
N LYS A 165 -3.65 23.98 4.94
CA LYS A 165 -4.05 22.89 5.84
C LYS A 165 -5.56 22.65 5.74
N LYS A 166 -5.97 21.39 5.51
CA LYS A 166 -7.18 20.68 6.05
C LYS A 166 -7.77 19.71 5.02
N LYS A 167 -7.37 18.43 5.03
CA LYS A 167 -8.23 17.30 4.57
C LYS A 167 -7.96 15.92 5.24
N GLU A 168 -6.89 15.73 6.01
CA GLU A 168 -6.48 14.38 6.50
C GLU A 168 -7.21 13.82 7.73
N GLN A 169 -8.25 14.48 8.28
CA GLN A 169 -8.82 14.05 9.56
C GLN A 169 -9.83 12.89 9.49
N LYS A 170 -10.28 12.48 8.29
CA LYS A 170 -11.44 11.58 8.17
C LYS A 170 -11.10 10.08 8.23
N GLU A 171 -9.92 9.66 7.79
CA GLU A 171 -9.57 8.23 7.69
C GLU A 171 -9.12 7.61 9.02
N VAL A 172 -8.59 8.42 9.93
CA VAL A 172 -8.11 7.94 11.25
C VAL A 172 -9.28 7.60 12.19
N GLU A 173 -10.46 8.21 11.98
CA GLU A 173 -11.64 7.97 12.82
C GLU A 173 -12.15 6.52 12.67
N ASP A 174 -12.15 5.98 11.44
CA ASP A 174 -12.70 4.65 11.13
C ASP A 174 -11.95 3.52 11.84
N TYR A 175 -10.61 3.57 11.92
CA TYR A 175 -9.83 2.51 12.58
C TYR A 175 -10.08 2.46 14.10
N THR A 176 -10.29 3.62 14.73
CA THR A 176 -10.53 3.69 16.17
C THR A 176 -11.89 3.12 16.58
N GLU A 177 -12.91 3.28 15.72
CA GLU A 177 -14.24 2.71 15.93
C GLU A 177 -14.21 1.18 15.86
N VAL A 178 -13.46 0.61 14.92
CA VAL A 178 -13.31 -0.84 14.78
C VAL A 178 -12.69 -1.47 16.02
N ILE A 179 -11.62 -0.86 16.56
CA ILE A 179 -10.98 -1.34 17.81
C ILE A 179 -11.96 -1.28 18.98
N LEU A 180 -12.71 -0.18 19.09
CA LEU A 180 -13.70 0.00 20.16
C LEU A 180 -14.77 -1.09 20.12
N LEU A 181 -15.37 -1.32 18.95
CA LEU A 181 -16.43 -2.32 18.78
C LEU A 181 -15.92 -3.74 19.06
N ARG A 182 -14.74 -4.10 18.53
CA ARG A 182 -14.13 -5.42 18.79
C ARG A 182 -13.86 -5.63 20.28
N THR A 183 -13.35 -4.60 20.97
CA THR A 183 -13.08 -4.67 22.41
C THR A 183 -14.37 -4.82 23.22
N LEU A 184 -15.44 -4.13 22.83
CA LEU A 184 -16.75 -4.26 23.48
C LEU A 184 -17.36 -5.66 23.29
N GLN A 185 -17.26 -6.23 22.09
CA GLN A 185 -17.70 -7.59 21.82
C GLN A 185 -16.91 -8.63 22.62
N GLU A 186 -15.61 -8.42 22.84
CA GLU A 186 -14.79 -9.30 23.68
C GLU A 186 -15.21 -9.25 25.16
N ILE A 187 -15.58 -8.08 25.68
CA ILE A 187 -16.00 -7.91 27.08
C ILE A 187 -17.43 -8.41 27.29
N TYR A 188 -18.31 -8.24 26.30
CA TYR A 188 -19.74 -8.55 26.41
C TYR A 188 -20.22 -9.38 25.20
N PRO A 189 -19.79 -10.65 25.08
CA PRO A 189 -20.06 -11.49 23.90
C PRO A 189 -21.55 -11.80 23.67
N HIS A 190 -22.38 -11.67 24.70
CA HIS A 190 -23.83 -11.94 24.64
C HIS A 190 -24.68 -10.67 24.65
N CYS A 191 -24.08 -9.50 24.50
CA CYS A 191 -24.81 -8.23 24.49
C CYS A 191 -24.76 -7.61 23.09
N GLU A 192 -25.87 -6.99 22.69
CA GLU A 192 -25.93 -6.20 21.47
C GLU A 192 -25.12 -4.91 21.65
N VAL A 193 -24.09 -4.75 20.82
CA VAL A 193 -23.27 -3.53 20.75
C VAL A 193 -23.66 -2.79 19.50
N VAL A 194 -24.15 -1.56 19.66
CA VAL A 194 -24.61 -0.73 18.53
C VAL A 194 -23.61 0.40 18.30
N ALA A 195 -23.11 0.51 17.07
CA ALA A 195 -22.24 1.60 16.65
C ALA A 195 -23.04 2.91 16.50
N GLY A 196 -22.42 4.04 16.84
CA GLY A 196 -23.00 5.37 16.73
C GLY A 196 -23.82 5.81 17.95
N SER A 197 -24.78 6.69 17.71
CA SER A 197 -25.59 7.35 18.75
C SER A 197 -27.04 6.85 18.76
N PRO A 198 -27.66 6.64 19.92
CA PRO A 198 -29.09 6.34 20.02
C PRO A 198 -29.92 7.53 19.51
N PRO A 199 -31.17 7.28 19.06
CA PRO A 199 -32.04 8.32 18.50
C PRO A 199 -32.20 9.50 19.47
N GLY A 200 -32.02 10.71 18.95
CA GLY A 200 -32.09 11.96 19.73
C GLY A 200 -30.79 12.38 20.41
N THR A 201 -29.71 11.60 20.25
CA THR A 201 -28.36 11.99 20.69
C THR A 201 -27.38 11.97 19.53
N THR A 202 -26.29 12.74 19.63
CA THR A 202 -25.24 12.78 18.63
C THR A 202 -23.86 12.79 19.28
N GLY A 203 -22.86 12.27 18.56
CA GLY A 203 -21.46 12.27 18.98
C GLY A 203 -21.13 11.24 20.05
N LEU A 204 -21.86 10.14 20.09
CA LEU A 204 -21.48 8.90 20.78
C LEU A 204 -20.90 7.93 19.75
N ALA A 205 -19.84 7.22 20.15
CA ALA A 205 -19.12 6.29 19.29
C ALA A 205 -19.81 4.91 19.25
N ALA A 206 -20.27 4.44 20.40
CA ALA A 206 -21.04 3.20 20.53
C ALA A 206 -21.85 3.19 21.81
N TYR A 207 -22.86 2.33 21.90
CA TYR A 207 -23.62 2.11 23.13
C TYR A 207 -24.06 0.64 23.27
N VAL A 208 -24.29 0.22 24.51
CA VAL A 208 -24.68 -1.15 24.88
C VAL A 208 -25.97 -1.07 25.70
N PRO A 209 -27.15 -1.20 25.06
CA PRO A 209 -28.45 -1.03 25.71
C PRO A 209 -28.65 -1.99 26.90
N ALA A 210 -28.29 -3.26 26.71
CA ALA A 210 -28.45 -4.29 27.73
C ALA A 210 -27.66 -4.02 29.02
N LYS A 211 -26.61 -3.19 28.93
CA LYS A 211 -25.79 -2.78 30.07
C LYS A 211 -26.06 -1.33 30.50
N GLY A 212 -26.97 -0.62 29.83
CA GLY A 212 -27.37 0.72 30.23
C GLY A 212 -26.26 1.77 30.06
N PHE A 213 -25.43 1.69 29.01
CA PHE A 213 -24.32 2.65 28.85
C PHE A 213 -23.99 3.04 27.41
N ALA A 214 -23.39 4.22 27.28
CA ALA A 214 -22.91 4.78 26.03
C ALA A 214 -21.48 5.27 26.16
N ILE A 215 -20.69 5.14 25.10
CA ILE A 215 -19.28 5.53 25.05
C ILE A 215 -19.10 6.76 24.18
N LEU A 216 -18.37 7.72 24.73
CA LEU A 216 -18.00 8.95 24.06
C LEU A 216 -16.48 9.03 23.98
N CYS A 217 -15.97 9.05 22.75
CA CYS A 217 -14.56 9.26 22.45
C CYS A 217 -14.32 10.75 22.15
N ALA A 218 -13.47 11.39 22.95
CA ALA A 218 -13.10 12.79 22.72
C ALA A 218 -11.65 13.04 23.12
N SER A 219 -10.98 13.90 22.36
CA SER A 219 -9.64 14.39 22.67
C SER A 219 -9.60 15.17 23.99
N SER A 220 -10.68 15.90 24.31
CA SER A 220 -10.88 16.50 25.61
C SER A 220 -12.27 16.12 26.15
N PRO A 221 -12.36 15.39 27.28
CA PRO A 221 -13.63 14.98 27.85
C PRO A 221 -14.30 16.16 28.54
N ARG A 222 -14.89 17.07 27.76
CA ARG A 222 -15.77 18.10 28.29
C ARG A 222 -17.12 17.45 28.60
N ARG A 223 -17.46 17.38 29.89
CA ARG A 223 -18.76 16.88 30.33
C ARG A 223 -19.85 17.84 29.84
N SER A 224 -20.64 17.38 28.88
CA SER A 224 -21.80 18.13 28.41
C SER A 224 -23.00 17.67 29.23
N GLY A 225 -23.39 18.47 30.24
CA GLY A 225 -24.51 18.14 31.13
C GLY A 225 -25.81 17.85 30.38
N ARG A 226 -26.06 18.54 29.26
CA ARG A 226 -27.22 18.28 28.40
C ARG A 226 -27.19 16.88 27.77
N ARG A 227 -26.02 16.44 27.28
CA ARG A 227 -25.87 15.12 26.64
C ARG A 227 -26.03 14.01 27.68
N GLU A 228 -25.40 14.14 28.84
CA GLU A 228 -25.55 13.20 29.95
C GLU A 228 -27.00 13.11 30.43
N TYR A 229 -27.70 14.24 30.51
CA TYR A 229 -29.11 14.27 30.87
C TYR A 229 -29.97 13.47 29.88
N ILE A 230 -29.81 13.70 28.57
CA ILE A 230 -30.57 12.96 27.55
C ILE A 230 -30.24 11.47 27.59
N CYS A 231 -28.96 11.10 27.69
CA CYS A 231 -28.57 9.69 27.81
C CYS A 231 -29.19 9.06 29.06
N ARG A 232 -29.22 9.77 30.19
CA ARG A 232 -29.85 9.30 31.42
C ARG A 232 -31.35 9.11 31.28
N GLN A 233 -32.06 9.96 30.52
CA GLN A 233 -33.48 9.76 30.19
C GLN A 233 -33.71 8.49 29.36
N LEU A 234 -32.73 8.08 28.56
CA LEU A 234 -32.74 6.83 27.80
C LEU A 234 -32.25 5.62 28.62
N GLY A 235 -31.96 5.79 29.92
CA GLY A 235 -31.39 4.73 30.75
C GLY A 235 -29.93 4.40 30.45
N LEU A 236 -29.21 5.31 29.79
CA LEU A 236 -27.81 5.15 29.41
C LEU A 236 -26.89 6.05 30.23
N GLN A 237 -25.90 5.46 30.87
CA GLN A 237 -24.80 6.19 31.51
C GLN A 237 -23.68 6.46 30.51
N VAL A 238 -23.21 7.71 30.44
CA VAL A 238 -22.14 8.11 29.50
C VAL A 238 -20.77 7.84 30.11
N ILE A 239 -19.95 7.08 29.42
CA ILE A 239 -18.56 6.80 29.74
C ILE A 239 -17.67 7.61 28.79
N TYR A 240 -16.79 8.42 29.37
CA TYR A 240 -15.83 9.23 28.62
C TYR A 240 -14.50 8.48 28.49
N ILE A 241 -14.06 8.29 27.24
CA ILE A 241 -12.81 7.63 26.90
C ILE A 241 -11.95 8.64 26.12
N ALA A 242 -10.71 8.82 26.57
CA ALA A 242 -9.76 9.68 25.88
C ALA A 242 -9.24 8.96 24.63
N ASN A 243 -8.96 9.71 23.55
CA ASN A 243 -8.42 9.12 22.32
C ASN A 243 -7.08 8.39 22.54
N THR A 244 -6.30 8.80 23.54
CA THR A 244 -5.06 8.10 23.93
C THR A 244 -5.28 6.68 24.42
N ASP A 245 -6.47 6.37 24.95
CA ASP A 245 -6.81 5.03 25.45
C ASP A 245 -7.36 4.12 24.33
N LEU A 246 -7.84 4.68 23.22
CA LEU A 246 -8.38 3.93 22.07
C LEU A 246 -7.32 3.10 21.35
N HIS A 247 -6.06 3.56 21.34
CA HIS A 247 -4.96 2.85 20.67
C HIS A 247 -4.56 1.54 21.37
N SER A 248 -4.98 1.31 22.62
CA SER A 248 -4.59 0.12 23.38
C SER A 248 -5.81 -0.65 23.90
N PRO A 249 -6.13 -1.82 23.34
CA PRO A 249 -7.33 -2.59 23.73
C PRO A 249 -7.30 -2.99 25.21
N LEU A 250 -6.12 -3.25 25.79
CA LEU A 250 -5.96 -3.55 27.21
C LEU A 250 -6.29 -2.34 28.12
N ARG A 251 -5.90 -1.12 27.72
CA ARG A 251 -6.23 0.10 28.48
C ARG A 251 -7.73 0.40 28.39
N LEU A 252 -8.26 0.30 27.17
CA LEU A 252 -9.68 0.46 26.89
C LEU A 252 -10.53 -0.50 27.74
N LYS A 253 -10.19 -1.79 27.73
CA LYS A 253 -10.85 -2.83 28.54
C LYS A 253 -10.82 -2.52 30.03
N ARG A 254 -9.66 -2.16 30.58
CA ARG A 254 -9.53 -1.75 31.99
C ARG A 254 -10.36 -0.52 32.31
N ARG A 255 -10.41 0.45 31.39
CA ARG A 255 -11.17 1.69 31.57
C ARG A 255 -12.67 1.42 31.60
N ILE A 256 -13.18 0.62 30.67
CA ILE A 256 -14.60 0.21 30.60
C ILE A 256 -15.00 -0.55 31.87
N LEU A 257 -14.19 -1.53 32.29
CA LEU A 257 -14.46 -2.31 33.49
C LEU A 257 -14.43 -1.47 34.78
N ARG A 258 -13.55 -0.46 34.86
CA ARG A 258 -13.51 0.48 35.99
C ARG A 258 -14.65 1.49 35.98
N ALA A 259 -15.07 1.92 34.80
CA ALA A 259 -16.24 2.77 34.64
C ALA A 259 -17.52 2.04 35.09
N GLY A 260 -17.50 0.70 35.02
CA GLY A 260 -18.10 -0.15 36.05
C GLY A 260 -19.59 0.10 36.23
N ILE A 261 -20.36 -0.31 35.23
CA ILE A 261 -21.81 -0.37 35.33
C ILE A 261 -22.13 -1.80 35.73
N ARG A 262 -22.50 -1.94 37.01
CA ARG A 262 -22.91 -3.21 37.63
C ARG A 262 -24.25 -3.65 37.08
#